data_AF-A0A2V7SJW4-F1
#
_entry.id   AF-A0A2V7SJW4-F1
#
_cell.length_a   1.000
_cell.length_b   1.000
_cell.length_c   1.000
_cell.angle_alpha   90.00
_cell.angle_beta   90.00
_cell.angle_gamma   90.00
#
_symmetry.space_group_name_H-M   'P 1'
#
loop_
_entity.id
_entity.type
_entity.pdbx_description
1 polymer ?
#
loop_
_entity_poly.entity_id
_entity_poly.type
_entity_poly.pdbx_seq_one_letter_code
_entity_poly.pdbx_strand_id
1 'polypeptide(L)'
;MPPPVNCSSCGTALAATAKFCHKCGARVGAIPAPLQAPGWPVGLPWGVAGAAIGALITLLILRGGGERAAGGGSDPEQSAPRSLLPAPDISQMSPEERARRLFDRVMALAEAGNQDSVQFFVPMALGAYQQLPARDLDAQYDIGLLYLAAGDALGALAQADTILRQVPSHLYGFVLRGQAYERQTNRQGARRAYADFLKHETAERARQRPEYAEHPRTLDTFHAAAVRAIGPSR
;
A
#
# COMPACT_ATOMS: atom_id res chain seq x y z
N MET A 1 18.34 30.84 11.36
CA MET A 1 18.34 29.36 11.32
C MET A 1 17.14 28.89 12.14
N PRO A 2 16.17 28.18 11.56
CA PRO A 2 15.04 27.66 12.33
C PRO A 2 15.53 26.66 13.40
N PRO A 3 14.92 26.63 14.59
CA PRO A 3 15.33 25.72 15.65
C PRO A 3 15.10 24.25 15.24
N PRO A 4 15.96 23.32 15.68
CA PRO A 4 15.76 21.89 15.41
C PRO A 4 14.47 21.41 16.09
N VAL A 5 13.62 20.75 15.31
CA VAL A 5 12.38 20.15 15.81
C VAL A 5 12.64 18.69 16.17
N ASN A 6 12.29 18.28 17.39
CA ASN A 6 12.43 16.89 17.83
C ASN A 6 11.13 16.11 17.61
N CYS A 7 11.25 14.83 17.27
CA CYS A 7 10.10 13.94 17.16
C CYS A 7 9.44 13.73 18.53
N SER A 8 8.13 13.99 18.64
CA SER A 8 7.36 13.76 19.87
C SER A 8 7.23 12.28 20.28
N SER A 9 7.41 11.35 19.34
CA SER A 9 7.28 9.92 19.59
C SER A 9 8.58 9.25 20.03
N CYS A 10 9.74 9.68 19.52
CA CYS A 10 11.03 9.02 19.80
C CYS A 10 12.20 9.96 20.13
N GLY A 11 11.97 11.27 20.18
CA GLY A 11 12.95 12.28 20.59
C GLY A 11 14.05 12.63 19.57
N THR A 12 14.04 12.04 18.38
CA THR A 12 15.10 12.29 17.38
C THR A 12 14.98 13.67 16.73
N ALA A 13 16.11 14.33 16.51
CA ALA A 13 16.18 15.63 15.83
C ALA A 13 15.78 15.49 14.36
N LEU A 14 14.91 16.38 13.88
CA LEU A 14 14.37 16.37 12.53
C LEU A 14 14.73 17.64 11.77
N ALA A 15 14.84 17.51 10.45
CA ALA A 15 14.90 18.67 9.58
C ALA A 15 13.61 19.49 9.70
N ALA A 16 13.71 20.83 9.62
CA ALA A 16 12.58 21.73 9.79
C ALA A 16 11.42 21.51 8.81
N THR A 17 11.68 20.87 7.67
CA THR A 17 10.69 20.56 6.62
C THR A 17 10.15 19.12 6.66
N ALA A 18 10.58 18.31 7.64
CA ALA A 18 10.19 16.91 7.72
C ALA A 18 8.71 16.76 8.12
N LYS A 19 7.90 16.11 7.27
CA LYS A 19 6.50 15.75 7.58
C LYS A 19 6.38 14.49 8.45
N PHE A 20 7.43 13.67 8.47
CA PHE A 20 7.52 12.40 9.18
C PHE A 20 8.90 12.22 9.82
N CYS A 21 8.97 11.52 10.95
CA CYS A 21 10.22 11.18 11.61
C CYS A 21 10.95 10.09 10.82
N HIS A 22 12.19 10.35 10.43
CA HIS A 22 13.02 9.37 9.74
C HIS A 22 13.41 8.17 10.61
N LYS A 23 13.37 8.28 11.94
CA LYS A 23 13.76 7.18 12.86
C LYS A 23 12.60 6.26 13.23
N CYS A 24 11.41 6.80 13.49
CA CYS A 24 10.27 6.01 13.98
C CYS A 24 9.00 6.10 13.11
N GLY A 25 8.99 6.90 12.03
CA GLY A 25 7.84 7.04 11.13
C GLY A 25 6.69 7.91 11.65
N ALA A 26 6.77 8.45 12.87
CA ALA A 26 5.71 9.30 13.41
C ALA A 26 5.52 10.60 12.60
N ARG A 27 4.27 11.01 12.37
CA ARG A 27 3.95 12.30 11.74
C ARG A 27 4.40 13.46 12.62
N VAL A 28 5.01 14.46 12.00
CA VAL A 28 5.52 15.66 12.65
C VAL A 28 4.44 16.72 12.58
N GLY A 29 4.00 17.26 13.72
CA GLY A 29 2.96 18.29 13.79
C GLY A 29 1.55 17.81 14.14
N ALA A 30 1.36 16.54 14.53
CA ALA A 30 0.09 16.11 15.14
C ALA A 30 0.03 16.60 16.59
N ILE A 31 -0.68 17.70 16.85
CA ILE A 31 -1.18 18.01 18.18
C ILE A 31 -2.22 16.92 18.50
N PRO A 32 -2.13 16.18 19.63
CA PRO A 32 -3.23 15.31 20.02
C PRO A 32 -4.46 16.18 20.20
N ALA A 33 -5.48 15.97 19.35
CA ALA A 33 -6.76 16.61 19.53
C ALA A 33 -7.27 16.24 20.94
N PRO A 34 -7.69 17.20 21.77
CA PRO A 34 -8.36 16.85 23.01
C PRO A 34 -9.61 16.03 22.65
N LEU A 35 -9.80 14.91 23.35
CA LEU A 35 -11.00 14.08 23.26
C LEU A 35 -12.20 14.94 23.68
N GLN A 36 -12.84 15.58 22.71
CA GLN A 36 -14.20 16.06 22.86
C GLN A 36 -15.12 14.87 22.53
N ALA A 37 -15.68 14.26 23.56
CA ALA A 37 -16.79 13.35 23.40
C ALA A 37 -17.95 14.10 22.72
N PRO A 38 -18.58 13.55 21.66
CA PRO A 38 -19.81 14.13 21.14
C PRO A 38 -20.93 13.87 22.17
N GLY A 39 -21.23 14.89 22.98
CA GLY A 39 -22.47 14.92 23.75
C GLY A 39 -23.65 15.01 22.79
N TRP A 40 -24.50 13.99 22.78
CA TRP A 40 -25.76 14.03 22.06
C TRP A 40 -26.72 14.99 22.79
N PRO A 41 -27.23 16.05 22.14
CA PRO A 41 -28.30 16.83 22.74
C PRO A 41 -29.58 15.98 22.72
N VAL A 42 -30.02 15.59 23.91
CA VAL A 42 -31.37 15.10 24.17
C VAL A 42 -32.35 16.25 23.92
N GLY A 43 -33.19 16.11 22.90
CA GLY A 43 -34.36 16.98 22.73
C GLY A 43 -34.91 17.06 21.31
N LEU A 44 -35.87 16.18 20.97
CA LEU A 44 -37.17 16.46 20.30
C LEU A 44 -37.88 15.13 19.90
N PRO A 45 -39.20 15.10 19.64
CA PRO A 45 -40.10 14.22 20.39
C PRO A 45 -40.93 13.30 19.48
N TRP A 46 -40.35 12.25 18.90
CA TRP A 46 -41.11 11.25 18.12
C TRP A 46 -41.09 9.86 18.81
N GLY A 47 -41.33 9.87 20.12
CA GLY A 47 -41.22 8.73 21.02
C GLY A 47 -42.39 7.75 21.04
N VAL A 48 -43.11 7.50 19.93
CA VAL A 48 -44.28 6.59 19.96
C VAL A 48 -44.14 5.36 19.06
N ALA A 49 -43.08 5.23 18.25
CA ALA A 49 -42.87 4.04 17.42
C ALA A 49 -41.93 2.97 18.03
N GLY A 50 -41.29 3.23 19.18
CA GLY A 50 -40.29 2.32 19.78
C GLY A 50 -40.82 1.37 20.87
N ALA A 51 -41.96 1.68 21.49
CA ALA A 51 -42.43 0.98 22.69
C ALA A 51 -42.94 -0.45 22.40
N ALA A 52 -43.47 -0.72 21.20
CA ALA A 52 -43.96 -2.05 20.84
C ALA A 52 -42.83 -3.06 20.54
N ILE A 53 -41.70 -2.58 20.00
CA ILE A 53 -40.55 -3.42 19.62
C ILE A 53 -39.73 -3.81 20.86
N GLY A 54 -39.57 -2.90 21.83
CA GLY A 54 -38.87 -3.18 23.09
C GLY A 54 -39.54 -4.27 23.93
N ALA A 55 -40.88 -4.30 23.96
CA ALA A 55 -41.64 -5.33 24.68
C ALA A 55 -41.47 -6.73 24.03
N LEU A 56 -41.39 -6.79 22.70
CA LEU A 56 -41.23 -8.05 21.96
C LEU A 56 -39.84 -8.66 22.16
N ILE A 57 -38.79 -7.84 22.16
CA ILE A 57 -37.40 -8.26 22.39
C ILE A 57 -37.20 -8.76 23.83
N THR A 58 -37.82 -8.09 24.80
CA THR A 58 -37.75 -8.50 26.21
C THR A 58 -38.40 -9.87 26.44
N LEU A 59 -39.50 -10.18 25.74
CA LEU A 59 -40.20 -11.46 25.88
C LEU A 59 -39.41 -12.64 25.28
N LEU A 60 -38.62 -12.40 24.23
CA LEU A 60 -37.76 -13.39 23.58
C LEU A 60 -36.56 -13.78 24.46
N ILE A 61 -36.02 -12.84 25.23
CA ILE A 61 -34.88 -13.08 26.14
C ILE A 61 -35.32 -13.92 27.36
N LEU A 62 -36.56 -13.74 27.85
CA LEU A 62 -37.08 -14.46 29.01
C LEU A 62 -37.48 -15.92 28.72
N ARG A 63 -37.69 -16.30 27.46
CA ARG A 63 -38.03 -17.69 27.08
C ARG A 63 -36.82 -18.55 26.68
N GLY A 64 -35.63 -17.97 26.53
CA GLY A 64 -34.42 -18.66 26.05
C GLY A 64 -33.35 -18.95 27.10
N GLY A 65 -33.64 -18.79 28.40
CA GLY A 65 -32.62 -18.85 29.45
C GLY A 65 -32.21 -20.27 29.89
N GLY A 66 -30.96 -20.64 29.63
CA GLY A 66 -30.17 -21.65 30.36
C GLY A 66 -28.96 -22.12 29.52
N GLU A 67 -27.69 -22.08 29.92
CA GLU A 67 -27.00 -21.89 31.20
C GLU A 67 -25.52 -21.45 30.98
N ARG A 68 -24.99 -20.60 31.90
CA ARG A 68 -23.57 -20.37 32.31
C ARG A 68 -22.56 -19.82 31.26
N ALA A 69 -21.57 -18.97 31.58
CA ALA A 69 -20.91 -18.62 32.83
C ALA A 69 -20.40 -17.15 32.81
N ALA A 70 -20.19 -16.61 34.01
CA ALA A 70 -19.62 -15.30 34.29
C ALA A 70 -18.12 -15.21 33.92
N GLY A 71 -17.70 -14.02 33.49
CA GLY A 71 -16.28 -13.65 33.40
C GLY A 71 -15.97 -12.62 32.31
N GLY A 72 -16.45 -11.38 32.46
CA GLY A 72 -16.14 -10.28 31.54
C GLY A 72 -15.21 -9.26 32.21
N GLY A 73 -13.91 -9.58 32.24
CA GLY A 73 -12.86 -8.68 32.70
C GLY A 73 -12.72 -7.46 31.81
N SER A 74 -12.08 -6.43 32.36
CA SER A 74 -11.62 -5.24 31.65
C SER A 74 -10.85 -5.62 30.38
N ASP A 75 -11.40 -5.27 29.22
CA ASP A 75 -10.63 -5.30 27.96
C ASP A 75 -9.76 -4.04 27.88
N PRO A 76 -8.42 -4.19 27.84
CA PRO A 76 -7.54 -3.09 27.55
C PRO A 76 -7.58 -2.79 26.05
N GLU A 77 -7.59 -1.50 25.75
CA GLU A 77 -7.13 -0.88 24.52
C GLU A 77 -6.08 -1.77 23.82
N GLN A 78 -6.49 -2.42 22.71
CA GLN A 78 -5.59 -3.19 21.85
C GLN A 78 -4.63 -2.20 21.18
N SER A 79 -3.58 -1.87 21.92
CA SER A 79 -2.32 -1.41 21.36
C SER A 79 -1.90 -2.43 20.32
N ALA A 80 -1.89 -2.03 19.05
CA ALA A 80 -1.30 -2.83 17.99
C ALA A 80 0.08 -3.34 18.44
N PRO A 81 0.42 -4.61 18.16
CA PRO A 81 1.68 -5.18 18.63
C PRO A 81 2.83 -4.31 18.12
N ARG A 82 3.49 -3.60 19.06
CA ARG A 82 4.76 -2.93 18.79
C ARG A 82 5.72 -4.02 18.35
N SER A 83 6.18 -3.96 17.10
CA SER A 83 7.26 -4.84 16.66
C SER A 83 8.43 -4.69 17.64
N LEU A 84 8.76 -5.76 18.35
CA LEU A 84 9.86 -5.80 19.34
C LEU A 84 11.25 -5.75 18.70
N LEU A 85 11.30 -5.79 17.36
CA LEU A 85 12.51 -5.57 16.60
C LEU A 85 12.72 -4.05 16.45
N PRO A 86 13.88 -3.51 16.85
CA PRO A 86 14.20 -2.11 16.58
C PRO A 86 14.07 -1.85 15.07
N ALA A 87 13.41 -0.74 14.72
CA ALA A 87 13.37 -0.30 13.33
C ALA A 87 14.83 -0.16 12.84
N PRO A 88 15.17 -0.71 11.66
CA PRO A 88 16.52 -0.58 11.11
C PRO A 88 16.95 0.88 11.07
N ASP A 89 18.20 1.17 11.48
CA ASP A 89 18.74 2.53 11.40
C ASP A 89 19.01 2.89 9.92
N ILE A 90 18.08 3.64 9.33
CA ILE A 90 18.14 4.06 7.93
C ILE A 90 19.09 5.23 7.67
N SER A 91 19.61 5.87 8.74
CA SER A 91 20.45 7.07 8.62
C SER A 91 21.84 6.77 8.05
N GLN A 92 22.29 5.51 8.15
CA GLN A 92 23.58 5.06 7.63
C GLN A 92 23.49 4.25 6.32
N MET A 93 22.29 4.07 5.78
CA MET A 93 22.09 3.39 4.49
C MET A 93 22.29 4.35 3.32
N SER A 94 22.76 3.82 2.20
CA SER A 94 22.71 4.55 0.92
C SER A 94 21.25 4.90 0.56
N PRO A 95 21.02 5.98 -0.23
CA PRO A 95 19.69 6.32 -0.73
C PRO A 95 19.00 5.14 -1.44
N GLU A 96 19.76 4.36 -2.22
CA GLU A 96 19.31 3.19 -2.96
C GLU A 96 18.84 2.07 -2.03
N GLU A 97 19.66 1.69 -1.04
CA GLU A 97 19.30 0.66 -0.07
C GLU A 97 18.08 1.06 0.77
N ARG A 98 17.96 2.35 1.10
CA ARG A 98 16.81 2.88 1.83
C ARG A 98 15.54 2.75 1.01
N ALA A 99 15.58 3.11 -0.28
CA ALA A 99 14.44 2.98 -1.18
C ALA A 99 14.03 1.51 -1.35
N ARG A 100 15.00 0.62 -1.62
CA ARG A 100 14.77 -0.81 -1.82
C ARG A 100 14.19 -1.49 -0.57
N ARG A 101 14.68 -1.17 0.62
CA ARG A 101 14.10 -1.69 1.88
C ARG A 101 12.66 -1.26 2.11
N LEU A 102 12.33 0.00 1.79
CA LEU A 102 10.95 0.49 1.90
C LEU A 102 10.05 -0.18 0.85
N PHE A 103 10.56 -0.38 -0.36
CA PHE A 103 9.89 -1.13 -1.42
C PHE A 103 9.57 -2.57 -0.97
N ASP A 104 10.57 -3.31 -0.52
CA ASP A 104 10.42 -4.70 -0.05
C ASP A 104 9.38 -4.79 1.07
N ARG A 105 9.40 -3.82 2.00
CA ARG A 105 8.43 -3.75 3.09
C ARG A 105 7.00 -3.56 2.57
N VAL A 106 6.79 -2.65 1.62
CA VAL A 106 5.47 -2.40 1.05
C VAL A 106 4.98 -3.63 0.28
N MET A 107 5.82 -4.24 -0.55
CA MET A 107 5.45 -5.43 -1.32
C MET A 107 5.08 -6.60 -0.40
N ALA A 108 5.88 -6.87 0.63
CA ALA A 108 5.58 -7.93 1.61
C ALA A 108 4.26 -7.69 2.36
N LEU A 109 3.95 -6.42 2.71
CA LEU A 109 2.67 -6.07 3.34
C LEU A 109 1.49 -6.23 2.38
N ALA A 110 1.67 -5.87 1.11
CA ALA A 110 0.65 -6.02 0.08
C ALA A 110 0.34 -7.49 -0.19
N GLU A 111 1.36 -8.35 -0.28
CA GLU A 111 1.21 -9.80 -0.39
C GLU A 111 0.50 -10.41 0.82
N ALA A 112 0.79 -9.92 2.02
CA ALA A 112 0.10 -10.32 3.25
C ALA A 112 -1.33 -9.76 3.39
N GLY A 113 -1.81 -8.95 2.43
CA GLY A 113 -3.14 -8.34 2.46
C GLY A 113 -3.30 -7.18 3.47
N ASN A 114 -2.22 -6.68 4.06
CA ASN A 114 -2.26 -5.62 5.08
C ASN A 114 -2.31 -4.23 4.43
N GLN A 115 -3.45 -3.90 3.84
CA GLN A 115 -3.65 -2.70 3.04
C GLN A 115 -3.50 -1.39 3.84
N ASP A 116 -3.93 -1.34 5.10
CA ASP A 116 -3.75 -0.14 5.95
C ASP A 116 -2.26 0.18 6.13
N SER A 117 -1.42 -0.85 6.31
CA SER A 117 0.03 -0.66 6.40
C SER A 117 0.63 -0.28 5.05
N VAL A 118 0.15 -0.83 3.94
CA VAL A 118 0.57 -0.41 2.59
C VAL A 118 0.33 1.09 2.40
N GLN A 119 -0.88 1.58 2.68
CA GLN A 119 -1.23 2.99 2.55
C GLN A 119 -0.37 3.89 3.44
N PHE A 120 0.03 3.39 4.62
CA PHE A 120 0.95 4.11 5.50
C PHE A 120 2.37 4.21 4.94
N PHE A 121 2.91 3.11 4.38
CA PHE A 121 4.32 3.04 3.96
C PHE A 121 4.60 3.53 2.54
N VAL A 122 3.64 3.47 1.62
CA VAL A 122 3.83 3.88 0.21
C VAL A 122 4.36 5.31 0.07
N PRO A 123 3.82 6.35 0.75
CA PRO A 123 4.34 7.70 0.60
C PRO A 123 5.82 7.84 1.03
N MET A 124 6.25 7.05 2.01
CA MET A 124 7.66 7.02 2.45
C MET A 124 8.55 6.36 1.40
N ALA A 125 8.10 5.23 0.82
CA ALA A 125 8.82 4.55 -0.26
C ALA A 125 8.96 5.47 -1.48
N LEU A 126 7.86 6.07 -1.95
CA LEU A 126 7.87 7.03 -3.07
C LEU A 126 8.80 8.23 -2.80
N GLY A 127 8.80 8.75 -1.58
CA GLY A 127 9.71 9.81 -1.15
C GLY A 127 11.18 9.38 -1.20
N ALA A 128 11.50 8.14 -0.86
CA ALA A 128 12.86 7.62 -0.96
C ALA A 128 13.33 7.54 -2.42
N TYR A 129 12.49 7.03 -3.33
CA TYR A 129 12.80 7.03 -4.78
C TYR A 129 12.93 8.44 -5.39
N GLN A 130 12.35 9.48 -4.78
CA GLN A 130 12.54 10.88 -5.20
C GLN A 130 13.91 11.45 -4.81
N GLN A 131 14.60 10.81 -3.87
CA GLN A 131 15.92 11.24 -3.40
C GLN A 131 17.07 10.54 -4.11
N LEU A 132 16.78 9.57 -5.00
CA LEU A 132 17.80 8.89 -5.77
C LEU A 132 18.46 9.87 -6.76
N PRO A 133 19.79 9.79 -6.95
CA PRO A 133 20.52 10.67 -7.88
C PRO A 133 20.11 10.43 -9.33
N ALA A 134 19.68 9.22 -9.66
CA ALA A 134 19.10 8.85 -10.95
C ALA A 134 17.92 7.90 -10.75
N ARG A 135 16.93 7.99 -11.63
CA ARG A 135 15.78 7.09 -11.67
C ARG A 135 15.73 6.39 -13.02
N ASP A 136 16.48 5.30 -13.09
CA ASP A 136 16.52 4.43 -14.26
C ASP A 136 15.21 3.66 -14.45
N LEU A 137 15.18 2.74 -15.43
CA LEU A 137 13.99 1.98 -15.79
C LEU A 137 13.55 1.02 -14.69
N ASP A 138 14.50 0.48 -13.91
CA ASP A 138 14.22 -0.37 -12.76
C ASP A 138 13.54 0.42 -11.65
N ALA A 139 14.11 1.58 -11.27
CA ALA A 139 13.51 2.45 -10.28
C ALA A 139 12.12 2.97 -10.71
N GLN A 140 11.87 3.21 -12.00
CA GLN A 140 10.52 3.53 -12.48
C GLN A 140 9.55 2.37 -12.37
N TYR A 141 10.03 1.14 -12.59
CA TYR A 141 9.21 -0.05 -12.45
C TYR A 141 8.78 -0.27 -11.00
N ASP A 142 9.72 -0.17 -10.06
CA ASP A 142 9.46 -0.25 -8.62
C ASP A 142 8.41 0.77 -8.17
N ILE A 143 8.51 2.01 -8.65
CA ILE A 143 7.55 3.06 -8.34
C ILE A 143 6.16 2.72 -8.91
N GLY A 144 6.11 2.14 -10.11
CA GLY A 144 4.86 1.65 -10.69
C GLY A 144 4.21 0.57 -9.83
N LEU A 145 4.99 -0.37 -9.30
CA LEU A 145 4.52 -1.40 -8.38
C LEU A 145 4.04 -0.82 -7.04
N LEU A 146 4.71 0.20 -6.50
CA LEU A 146 4.25 0.93 -5.31
C LEU A 146 2.88 1.57 -5.53
N TYR A 147 2.66 2.19 -6.70
CA TYR A 147 1.36 2.72 -7.07
C TYR A 147 0.29 1.63 -7.18
N LEU A 148 0.61 0.50 -7.82
CA LEU A 148 -0.30 -0.65 -7.89
C LEU A 148 -0.65 -1.22 -6.51
N ALA A 149 0.32 -1.32 -5.61
CA ALA A 149 0.10 -1.77 -4.23
C ALA A 149 -0.84 -0.81 -3.48
N ALA A 150 -0.71 0.50 -3.71
CA ALA A 150 -1.60 1.51 -3.15
C ALA A 150 -2.99 1.57 -3.82
N GLY A 151 -3.24 0.79 -4.86
CA GLY A 151 -4.47 0.86 -5.65
C GLY A 151 -4.52 2.02 -6.65
N ASP A 152 -3.42 2.74 -6.85
CA ASP A 152 -3.30 3.82 -7.82
C ASP A 152 -2.89 3.30 -9.20
N ALA A 153 -3.87 2.82 -9.96
CA ALA A 153 -3.63 2.31 -11.30
C ALA A 153 -3.17 3.42 -12.28
N LEU A 154 -3.56 4.68 -12.07
CA LEU A 154 -3.16 5.79 -12.94
C LEU A 154 -1.69 6.17 -12.73
N GLY A 155 -1.23 6.22 -11.48
CA GLY A 155 0.18 6.40 -11.14
C GLY A 155 1.07 5.33 -11.76
N ALA A 156 0.62 4.07 -11.72
CA ALA A 156 1.31 2.95 -12.36
C ALA A 156 1.38 3.08 -13.89
N LEU A 157 0.28 3.48 -14.54
CA LEU A 157 0.26 3.75 -15.99
C LEU A 157 1.22 4.87 -16.37
N ALA A 158 1.33 5.93 -15.57
CA ALA A 158 2.26 7.02 -15.83
C ALA A 158 3.74 6.57 -15.79
N GLN A 159 4.09 5.65 -14.89
CA GLN A 159 5.43 5.05 -14.88
C GLN A 159 5.63 4.15 -16.11
N ALA A 160 4.64 3.33 -16.45
CA ALA A 160 4.69 2.49 -17.63
C ALA A 160 4.91 3.29 -18.92
N ASP A 161 4.20 4.42 -19.07
CA ASP A 161 4.36 5.32 -20.20
C ASP A 161 5.75 5.96 -20.24
N THR A 162 6.34 6.26 -19.08
CA THR A 162 7.71 6.81 -19.02
C THR A 162 8.74 5.78 -19.42
N ILE A 163 8.62 4.53 -18.95
CA ILE A 163 9.45 3.41 -19.38
C ILE A 163 9.35 3.21 -20.90
N LEU A 164 8.13 3.16 -21.44
CA LEU A 164 7.89 2.90 -22.87
C LEU A 164 8.25 4.10 -23.78
N ARG A 165 8.29 5.32 -23.26
CA ARG A 165 8.86 6.46 -23.99
C ARG A 165 10.37 6.35 -24.16
N GLN A 166 11.07 5.82 -23.16
CA GLN A 166 12.53 5.65 -23.21
C GLN A 166 12.91 4.41 -24.02
N VAL A 167 12.23 3.29 -23.78
CA VAL A 167 12.44 2.02 -24.47
C VAL A 167 11.08 1.45 -24.88
N PRO A 168 10.62 1.68 -26.13
CA PRO A 168 9.28 1.30 -26.59
C PRO A 168 8.94 -0.18 -26.51
N SER A 169 9.93 -1.06 -26.47
CA SER A 169 9.77 -2.50 -26.36
C SER A 169 9.93 -3.04 -24.93
N HIS A 170 10.19 -2.19 -23.92
CA HIS A 170 10.58 -2.64 -22.59
C HIS A 170 9.49 -3.44 -21.88
N LEU A 171 9.85 -4.62 -21.37
CA LEU A 171 8.87 -5.58 -20.85
C LEU A 171 8.16 -5.07 -19.60
N TYR A 172 8.87 -4.40 -18.70
CA TYR A 172 8.28 -3.82 -17.48
C TYR A 172 7.19 -2.78 -17.76
N GLY A 173 7.31 -2.04 -18.86
CA GLY A 173 6.25 -1.10 -19.27
C GLY A 173 4.94 -1.83 -19.60
N PHE A 174 5.03 -2.95 -20.31
CA PHE A 174 3.84 -3.77 -20.61
C PHE A 174 3.29 -4.48 -19.37
N VAL A 175 4.16 -4.95 -18.46
CA VAL A 175 3.74 -5.53 -17.18
C VAL A 175 2.90 -4.55 -16.36
N LEU A 176 3.41 -3.33 -16.16
CA LEU A 176 2.68 -2.29 -15.41
C LEU A 176 1.35 -1.92 -16.09
N ARG A 177 1.33 -1.75 -17.42
CA ARG A 177 0.08 -1.49 -18.15
C ARG A 177 -0.94 -2.61 -17.94
N GLY A 178 -0.52 -3.87 -18.08
CA GLY A 178 -1.39 -5.02 -17.90
C GLY A 178 -2.02 -5.04 -16.51
N GLN A 179 -1.20 -4.98 -15.46
CA GLN A 179 -1.67 -4.99 -14.08
C GLN A 179 -2.56 -3.79 -13.75
N ALA A 180 -2.20 -2.59 -14.22
CA ALA A 180 -2.99 -1.38 -13.99
C ALA A 180 -4.37 -1.44 -14.69
N TYR A 181 -4.43 -1.98 -15.91
CA TYR A 181 -5.69 -2.17 -16.61
C TYR A 181 -6.57 -3.26 -15.98
N GLU A 182 -5.97 -4.33 -15.46
CA GLU A 182 -6.70 -5.34 -14.69
C GLU A 182 -7.34 -4.74 -13.43
N ARG A 183 -6.59 -3.94 -12.67
CA ARG A 183 -7.12 -3.20 -11.51
C ARG A 183 -8.31 -2.30 -11.86
N GLN A 184 -8.27 -1.69 -13.05
CA GLN A 184 -9.35 -0.86 -13.57
C GLN A 184 -10.49 -1.65 -14.23
N THR A 185 -10.44 -2.99 -14.22
CA THR A 185 -11.39 -3.85 -14.96
C THR A 185 -11.43 -3.53 -16.48
N ASN A 186 -10.39 -2.89 -17.01
CA ASN A 186 -10.26 -2.56 -18.42
C ASN A 186 -9.70 -3.76 -19.20
N ARG A 187 -10.58 -4.70 -19.55
CA ARG A 187 -10.21 -5.93 -20.26
C ARG A 187 -9.53 -5.68 -21.62
N GLN A 188 -9.96 -4.65 -22.34
CA GLN A 188 -9.37 -4.33 -23.64
C GLN A 188 -7.94 -3.80 -23.48
N GLY A 189 -7.72 -2.90 -22.52
CA GLY A 189 -6.39 -2.39 -22.19
C GLY A 189 -5.45 -3.49 -21.74
N ALA A 190 -5.90 -4.36 -20.82
CA ALA A 190 -5.11 -5.49 -20.34
C ALA A 190 -4.72 -6.44 -21.49
N ARG A 191 -5.68 -6.80 -22.37
CA ARG A 191 -5.39 -7.64 -23.55
C ARG A 191 -4.38 -7.00 -24.50
N ARG A 192 -4.43 -5.67 -24.72
CA ARG A 192 -3.42 -4.99 -25.55
C ARG A 192 -2.03 -5.07 -24.92
N ALA A 193 -1.92 -4.79 -23.62
CA ALA A 193 -0.65 -4.90 -22.90
C ALA A 193 -0.06 -6.32 -22.97
N TYR A 194 -0.90 -7.36 -22.84
CA TYR A 194 -0.49 -8.75 -23.01
C TYR A 194 0.01 -9.06 -24.42
N ALA A 195 -0.70 -8.61 -25.45
CA ALA A 195 -0.28 -8.82 -26.83
C ALA A 195 1.05 -8.11 -27.14
N ASP A 196 1.21 -6.87 -26.69
CA ASP A 196 2.43 -6.08 -26.89
C ASP A 196 3.63 -6.71 -26.15
N PHE A 197 3.42 -7.20 -24.93
CA PHE A 197 4.44 -7.97 -24.19
C PHE A 197 4.91 -9.19 -24.99
N LEU A 198 3.98 -10.07 -25.40
CA LEU A 198 4.32 -11.30 -26.11
C LEU A 198 5.02 -11.02 -27.44
N LYS A 199 4.64 -9.95 -28.14
CA LYS A 199 5.27 -9.51 -29.38
C LYS A 199 6.76 -9.15 -29.20
N HIS A 200 7.11 -8.53 -28.07
CA HIS A 200 8.47 -8.02 -27.83
C HIS A 200 9.33 -8.92 -26.94
N GLU A 201 8.73 -9.86 -26.22
CA GLU A 201 9.37 -10.66 -25.17
C GLU A 201 10.66 -11.36 -25.62
N THR A 202 10.62 -12.10 -26.72
CA THR A 202 11.79 -12.89 -27.17
C THR A 202 12.97 -11.98 -27.49
N ALA A 203 12.71 -10.89 -28.23
CA ALA A 203 13.75 -9.95 -28.63
C ALA A 203 14.30 -9.16 -27.43
N GLU A 204 13.47 -8.79 -26.45
CA GLU A 204 13.92 -8.09 -25.25
C GLU A 204 14.67 -9.00 -24.28
N ARG A 205 14.22 -10.24 -24.07
CA ARG A 205 14.94 -11.20 -23.20
C ARG A 205 16.33 -11.53 -23.75
N ALA A 206 16.48 -11.58 -25.08
CA ALA A 206 17.78 -11.76 -25.74
C ALA A 206 18.77 -10.61 -25.48
N ARG A 207 18.29 -9.42 -25.06
CA ARG A 207 19.16 -8.29 -24.69
C ARG A 207 19.78 -8.43 -23.30
N GLN A 208 19.33 -9.40 -22.49
CA GLN A 208 19.90 -9.72 -21.17
C GLN A 208 20.08 -8.49 -20.27
N ARG A 209 19.08 -7.62 -20.25
CA ARG A 209 19.09 -6.44 -19.37
C ARG A 209 19.23 -6.89 -17.91
N PRO A 210 20.13 -6.29 -17.11
CA PRO A 210 20.35 -6.67 -15.72
C PRO A 210 19.07 -6.74 -14.89
N GLU A 211 18.19 -5.75 -15.06
CA GLU A 211 16.92 -5.64 -14.34
C GLU A 211 16.02 -6.87 -14.58
N TYR A 212 15.99 -7.45 -15.78
CA TYR A 212 15.21 -8.66 -16.06
C TYR A 212 15.68 -9.88 -15.26
N ALA A 213 16.97 -9.93 -14.91
CA ALA A 213 17.53 -10.99 -14.09
C ALA A 213 17.22 -10.79 -12.59
N GLU A 214 16.91 -9.58 -12.14
CA GLU A 214 16.51 -9.30 -10.74
C GLU A 214 15.08 -9.81 -10.45
N HIS A 215 14.21 -9.83 -11.46
CA HIS A 215 12.80 -10.26 -11.31
C HIS A 215 12.34 -11.31 -12.33
N PRO A 216 12.98 -12.48 -12.42
CA PRO A 216 12.68 -13.49 -13.44
C PRO A 216 11.24 -14.00 -13.31
N ARG A 217 10.78 -14.26 -12.08
CA ARG A 217 9.42 -14.74 -11.82
C ARG A 217 8.34 -13.78 -12.30
N THR A 218 8.60 -12.46 -12.26
CA THR A 218 7.64 -11.44 -12.68
C THR A 218 7.31 -11.58 -14.16
N LEU A 219 8.35 -11.64 -14.99
CA LEU A 219 8.19 -11.76 -16.45
C LEU A 219 7.57 -13.11 -16.82
N ASP A 220 7.98 -14.19 -16.16
CA ASP A 220 7.45 -15.53 -16.43
C ASP A 220 5.97 -15.66 -16.01
N THR A 221 5.60 -15.09 -14.85
CA THR A 221 4.20 -15.05 -14.40
C THR A 221 3.34 -14.24 -15.35
N PHE A 222 3.85 -13.10 -15.81
CA PHE A 222 3.14 -12.24 -16.76
C PHE A 222 3.00 -12.90 -18.13
N HIS A 223 4.04 -13.59 -18.62
CA HIS A 223 3.99 -14.40 -19.84
C HIS A 223 2.87 -15.45 -19.75
N ALA A 224 2.83 -16.23 -18.66
CA ALA A 224 1.82 -17.26 -18.49
C ALA A 224 0.39 -16.67 -18.47
N ALA A 225 0.21 -15.50 -17.83
CA ALA A 225 -1.06 -14.78 -17.87
C ALA A 225 -1.43 -14.28 -19.27
N ALA A 226 -0.46 -13.72 -19.99
CA ALA A 226 -0.64 -13.22 -21.35
C ALA A 226 -1.07 -14.32 -22.31
N VAL A 227 -0.38 -15.48 -22.30
CA VAL A 227 -0.73 -16.64 -23.14
C VAL A 227 -2.16 -17.13 -22.85
N ARG A 228 -2.57 -17.19 -21.59
CA ARG A 228 -3.96 -17.55 -21.23
C ARG A 228 -4.98 -16.54 -21.72
N ALA A 229 -4.67 -15.24 -21.64
CA ALA A 229 -5.60 -14.16 -21.98
C ALA A 229 -5.77 -13.95 -23.50
N ILE A 230 -4.72 -14.22 -24.27
CA ILE A 230 -4.67 -13.99 -25.73
C ILE A 230 -4.92 -15.29 -26.51
N GLY A 231 -4.62 -16.45 -25.92
CA GLY A 231 -4.53 -17.72 -26.62
C GLY A 231 -3.14 -17.93 -27.21
N PRO A 232 -2.82 -19.14 -27.73
CA PRO A 232 -1.53 -19.39 -28.35
C PRO A 232 -1.31 -18.44 -29.53
N SER A 233 -0.14 -17.81 -29.56
CA SER A 233 0.37 -17.10 -30.73
C SER A 233 0.41 -18.09 -31.89
N ARG A 234 -0.37 -17.84 -32.96
CA ARG A 234 -0.28 -18.63 -34.19
C ARG A 234 1.03 -18.39 -34.91
#